data_AF-A0A258QCZ1-F1
#
_entry.id   AF-A0A258QCZ1-F1
#
_cell.length_a   1.000
_cell.length_b   1.000
_cell.length_c   1.000
_cell.angle_alpha   90.00
_cell.angle_beta   90.00
_cell.angle_gamma   90.00
#
_symmetry.space_group_name_H-M   'P 1'
#
loop_
_entity.id
_entity.type
_entity.pdbx_description
1 polymer ?
#
loop_
_entity_poly.entity_id
_entity_poly.type
_entity_poly.pdbx_seq_one_letter_code
_entity_poly.pdbx_strand_id
1 'polypeptide(L)'
;LNNLVQEMSLVDDEFKAHLDHILQTWQAVIEHTLIRGQEQHRIRGDVDCNAAALFIVSAWEGCWGMAKNRQSAHTFRLCMTQLQQFVLSLAPRA
;
A
#
# COMPACT_ATOMS: atom_id res chain seq x y z
N LEU A 1 -8.89 -6.71 0.98
CA LEU A 1 -8.65 -8.11 1.35
C LEU A 1 -8.56 -8.35 2.87
N ASN A 2 -8.37 -7.30 3.66
CA ASN A 2 -8.14 -7.32 5.10
C ASN A 2 -8.89 -8.39 5.93
N ASN A 3 -10.23 -8.42 5.93
CA ASN A 3 -10.99 -9.40 6.73
C ASN A 3 -10.70 -10.85 6.32
N LEU A 4 -10.51 -11.11 5.03
CA LEU A 4 -10.28 -12.46 4.51
C LEU A 4 -8.84 -12.93 4.81
N VAL A 5 -7.86 -12.02 4.74
CA VAL A 5 -6.47 -12.29 5.15
C VAL A 5 -6.42 -12.61 6.65
N GLN A 6 -7.12 -11.86 7.49
CA GLN A 6 -7.14 -12.12 8.94
C GLN A 6 -7.91 -13.39 9.32
N GLU A 7 -9.06 -13.67 8.70
CA GLU A 7 -9.89 -14.83 9.03
C GLU A 7 -9.37 -16.15 8.42
N MET A 8 -8.78 -16.12 7.21
CA MET A 8 -8.31 -17.34 6.53
C MET A 8 -6.83 -17.66 6.77
N SER A 9 -6.01 -16.73 7.26
CA SER A 9 -4.58 -16.99 7.53
C SER A 9 -4.32 -18.10 8.55
N LEU A 10 -5.35 -18.50 9.31
CA LEU A 10 -5.31 -19.57 10.31
C LEU A 10 -6.01 -20.86 9.84
N VAL A 11 -6.70 -20.84 8.70
CA VAL A 11 -7.60 -21.91 8.26
C VAL A 11 -7.06 -22.64 7.01
N ASP A 12 -6.37 -21.93 6.13
CA ASP A 12 -5.88 -22.48 4.86
C ASP A 12 -4.56 -21.81 4.43
N ASP A 13 -3.46 -22.55 4.58
CA ASP A 13 -2.11 -22.09 4.25
C ASP A 13 -1.91 -21.86 2.75
N GLU A 14 -2.62 -22.60 1.88
CA GLU A 14 -2.56 -22.42 0.43
C GLU A 14 -3.28 -21.13 0.03
N PHE A 15 -4.42 -20.86 0.65
CA PHE A 15 -5.16 -19.62 0.46
C PHE A 15 -4.37 -18.39 0.93
N LYS A 16 -3.69 -18.50 2.08
CA LYS A 16 -2.77 -17.48 2.59
C LYS A 16 -1.62 -17.23 1.62
N ALA A 17 -1.00 -18.28 1.07
CA ALA A 17 0.09 -18.15 0.11
C ALA A 17 -0.35 -17.42 -1.17
N HIS A 18 -1.56 -17.70 -1.67
CA HIS A 18 -2.11 -16.98 -2.82
C HIS A 18 -2.35 -15.48 -2.53
N LEU A 19 -2.87 -15.15 -1.34
CA LEU A 19 -3.07 -13.76 -0.94
C LEU A 19 -1.74 -13.02 -0.77
N ASP A 20 -0.75 -13.65 -0.14
CA ASP A 20 0.59 -13.10 0.02
C ASP A 20 1.24 -12.86 -1.34
N HIS A 21 1.08 -13.77 -2.30
CA HIS A 21 1.60 -13.59 -3.66
C HIS A 21 0.99 -12.38 -4.39
N ILE A 22 -0.32 -12.15 -4.22
CA ILE A 22 -0.98 -10.96 -4.79
C ILE A 22 -0.42 -9.68 -4.16
N LEU A 23 -0.28 -9.64 -2.83
CA LEU A 23 0.25 -8.48 -2.12
C LEU A 23 1.73 -8.21 -2.48
N GLN A 24 2.53 -9.26 -2.61
CA GLN A 24 3.93 -9.17 -3.07
C GLN A 24 4.01 -8.63 -4.50
N THR A 25 3.13 -9.08 -5.39
CA THR A 25 3.06 -8.57 -6.77
C THR A 25 2.75 -7.08 -6.79
N TRP A 26 1.81 -6.64 -5.94
CA TRP A 26 1.45 -5.23 -5.84
C TRP A 26 2.60 -4.38 -5.28
N GLN A 27 3.27 -4.87 -4.24
CA GLN A 27 4.44 -4.22 -3.67
C GLN A 27 5.55 -4.08 -4.72
N ALA A 28 5.87 -5.15 -5.45
CA ALA A 28 6.91 -5.14 -6.47
C ALA A 28 6.62 -4.12 -7.59
N VAL A 29 5.37 -4.05 -8.06
CA VAL A 29 4.98 -3.07 -9.09
C VAL A 29 5.15 -1.63 -8.59
N ILE A 30 4.76 -1.34 -7.35
CA ILE A 30 4.92 -0.02 -6.75
C ILE A 30 6.39 0.30 -6.54
N GLU A 31 7.18 -0.63 -6.01
CA GLU A 31 8.63 -0.49 -5.82
C GLU A 31 9.34 -0.15 -7.13
N HIS A 32 9.10 -0.93 -8.19
CA HIS A 32 9.66 -0.64 -9.51
C HIS A 32 9.24 0.72 -10.05
N THR A 33 8.01 1.16 -9.77
CA THR A 33 7.52 2.48 -10.18
C THR A 33 8.26 3.59 -9.44
N LEU A 34 8.51 3.41 -8.13
CA LEU A 34 9.25 4.38 -7.31
C LEU A 34 10.73 4.46 -7.75
N ILE A 35 11.38 3.32 -8.03
CA ILE A 35 12.76 3.26 -8.53
C ILE A 35 12.87 4.03 -9.86
N ARG A 36 11.97 3.77 -10.82
CA ARG A 36 11.93 4.54 -12.08
C ARG A 36 11.66 6.01 -11.85
N GLY A 37 10.89 6.35 -10.82
CA GLY A 37 10.67 7.72 -10.37
C GLY A 37 11.95 8.38 -9.86
N GLN A 38 12.81 7.66 -9.13
CA GLN A 38 14.11 8.14 -8.67
C GLN A 38 15.06 8.40 -9.84
N GLU A 39 15.14 7.46 -10.80
CA GLU A 39 15.94 7.62 -12.03
C GLU A 39 15.54 8.88 -12.82
N GLN A 40 14.24 9.20 -12.80
CA GLN A 40 13.67 10.39 -13.46
C GLN A 40 13.69 11.65 -12.59
N HIS A 41 14.31 11.62 -11.41
CA HIS A 41 14.33 12.73 -10.45
C HIS A 41 12.92 13.22 -10.03
N ARG A 42 11.91 12.35 -10.11
CA ARG A 42 10.52 12.61 -9.68
C ARG A 42 10.24 12.13 -8.26
N ILE A 43 11.08 11.25 -7.74
CA ILE A 43 11.12 10.78 -6.36
C ILE A 43 12.49 11.15 -5.80
N ARG A 44 12.57 11.56 -4.53
CA ARG A 44 13.86 11.84 -3.91
C ARG A 44 14.75 10.60 -3.89
N GLY A 45 16.05 10.78 -4.14
CA GLY A 45 17.03 9.70 -4.12
C GLY A 45 17.28 9.07 -2.75
N ASP A 46 16.81 9.68 -1.66
CA ASP A 46 16.94 9.17 -0.28
C ASP A 46 15.79 8.25 0.15
N VAL A 47 14.77 8.07 -0.71
CA VAL A 47 13.62 7.22 -0.43
C VAL A 47 14.02 5.74 -0.58
N ASP A 48 13.80 4.97 0.48
CA ASP A 48 13.79 3.51 0.38
C ASP A 48 12.51 3.07 -0.37
N CYS A 49 12.67 2.67 -1.62
CA CYS A 49 11.55 2.32 -2.49
C CYS A 49 10.82 1.06 -2.04
N ASN A 50 11.53 0.07 -1.46
CA ASN A 50 10.91 -1.15 -0.98
C ASN A 50 10.04 -0.87 0.24
N ALA A 51 10.58 -0.12 1.21
CA ALA A 51 9.84 0.26 2.41
C ALA A 51 8.64 1.16 2.08
N ALA A 52 8.81 2.12 1.16
CA ALA A 52 7.72 2.97 0.71
C ALA A 52 6.61 2.18 -0.01
N ALA A 53 6.98 1.21 -0.86
CA ALA A 53 6.02 0.35 -1.54
C ALA A 53 5.22 -0.51 -0.56
N LEU A 54 5.89 -1.14 0.41
CA LEU A 54 5.24 -1.89 1.49
C LEU A 54 4.25 -1.02 2.25
N PHE A 55 4.64 0.21 2.61
CA PHE A 55 3.77 1.13 3.32
C PHE A 55 2.55 1.54 2.48
N ILE A 56 2.71 1.82 1.19
CA ILE A 56 1.61 2.19 0.29
C ILE A 56 0.58 1.07 0.19
N VAL A 57 1.01 -0.17 -0.04
CA VAL A 57 0.11 -1.34 -0.09
C VAL A 57 -0.61 -1.53 1.23
N SER A 58 0.13 -1.46 2.34
CA SER A 58 -0.42 -1.61 3.70
C SER A 58 -1.46 -0.54 4.03
N ALA A 59 -1.17 0.73 3.70
CA ALA A 59 -2.07 1.84 3.92
C ALA A 59 -3.34 1.71 3.07
N TRP A 60 -3.22 1.28 1.81
CA TRP A 60 -4.37 1.07 0.92
C TRP A 60 -5.32 -0.02 1.45
N GLU A 61 -4.78 -1.18 1.86
CA GLU A 61 -5.56 -2.24 2.50
C GLU A 61 -6.16 -1.78 3.85
N GLY A 62 -5.41 -0.98 4.61
CA GLY A 62 -5.86 -0.36 5.86
C GLY A 62 -7.04 0.59 5.67
N CYS A 63 -7.02 1.43 4.62
CA CYS A 63 -8.11 2.35 4.30
C CYS A 63 -9.41 1.59 4.02
N TRP A 64 -9.36 0.48 3.30
CA TRP A 64 -10.51 -0.39 3.09
C TRP A 64 -11.00 -1.04 4.38
N GLY A 65 -10.08 -1.57 5.21
CA GLY A 65 -10.41 -2.18 6.50
C GLY A 65 -11.16 -1.21 7.42
N MET A 66 -10.62 0.00 7.60
CA MET A 66 -11.23 1.05 8.41
C MET A 66 -12.58 1.51 7.89
N ALA A 67 -12.71 1.69 6.57
CA ALA A 67 -13.96 2.12 5.95
C ALA A 67 -15.07 1.08 6.10
N LYS A 68 -14.75 -0.20 5.91
CA LYS A 68 -15.70 -1.31 6.10
C LYS A 68 -16.11 -1.45 7.56
N ASN A 69 -15.14 -1.42 8.48
CA ASN A 69 -15.40 -1.50 9.91
C ASN A 69 -16.33 -0.38 10.40
N ARG A 70 -16.13 0.85 9.92
CA ARG A 70 -16.96 2.01 10.30
C ARG A 70 -18.18 2.24 9.41
N GLN A 71 -18.39 1.40 8.40
CA GLN A 71 -19.42 1.57 7.37
C GLN A 71 -19.46 2.99 6.78
N SER A 72 -18.29 3.58 6.54
CA SER A 72 -18.16 5.02 6.28
C SER A 72 -17.29 5.32 5.06
N ALA A 73 -17.95 5.75 3.97
CA ALA A 73 -17.26 6.25 2.79
C ALA A 73 -16.44 7.52 3.08
N HIS A 74 -16.83 8.30 4.10
CA HIS A 74 -16.04 9.45 4.55
C HIS A 74 -14.71 9.01 5.17
N THR A 75 -14.72 7.96 6.00
CA THR A 75 -13.48 7.38 6.56
C THR A 75 -12.54 6.90 5.45
N PHE A 76 -13.09 6.24 4.42
CA PHE A 76 -12.29 5.82 3.26
C PHE A 76 -11.60 7.01 2.58
N ARG A 77 -12.37 8.07 2.28
CA ARG A 77 -11.84 9.27 1.62
C ARG A 77 -10.75 9.94 2.45
N LEU A 78 -10.97 10.10 3.75
CA LEU A 78 -9.98 10.70 4.65
C LEU A 78 -8.66 9.91 4.64
N CYS A 79 -8.74 8.58 4.74
CA CYS A 79 -7.57 7.71 4.72
C CYS A 79 -6.84 7.78 3.36
N MET A 80 -7.58 7.72 2.25
CA MET A 80 -7.01 7.82 0.90
C MET A 80 -6.37 9.18 0.64
N THR A 81 -6.94 10.28 1.15
CA THR A 81 -6.33 11.61 1.10
C THR A 81 -4.98 11.60 1.79
N GLN A 82 -4.87 10.98 2.97
CA GLN A 82 -3.59 10.91 3.68
C GLN A 82 -2.56 10.03 2.95
N LEU A 83 -2.98 8.93 2.35
CA LEU A 83 -2.12 8.10 1.50
C LEU A 83 -1.61 8.90 0.30
N GLN A 84 -2.46 9.70 -0.34
CA GLN A 84 -2.04 10.60 -1.42
C GLN A 84 -1.02 11.62 -0.94
N GLN A 85 -1.22 12.23 0.24
CA GLN A 85 -0.24 13.16 0.82
C GLN A 85 1.10 12.49 1.08
N PHE A 86 1.10 11.25 1.58
CA PHE A 86 2.32 10.46 1.73
C PHE A 86 3.04 10.28 0.39
N VAL A 87 2.36 9.85 -0.68
CA VAL A 87 2.97 9.66 -2.01
C VAL A 87 3.53 10.98 -2.56
N LEU A 88 2.77 12.08 -2.44
CA LEU A 88 3.24 13.41 -2.84
C LEU A 88 4.48 13.83 -2.04
N SER A 89 4.55 13.45 -0.77
CA SER A 89 5.70 13.70 0.09
C SER A 89 6.94 12.89 -0.28
N LEU A 90 6.91 12.01 -1.29
CA LEU A 90 8.09 11.31 -1.83
C LEU A 90 8.80 12.13 -2.93
N ALA A 91 8.13 13.14 -3.48
CA ALA A 91 8.69 14.00 -4.51
C ALA A 91 9.85 14.87 -3.99
N PRO A 92 10.75 15.36 -4.87
CA PRO A 92 11.77 16.34 -4.52
C PRO A 92 11.16 17.55 -3.80
N ARG A 93 11.89 18.06 -2.80
CA ARG A 93 11.54 19.36 -2.20
C ARG A 93 11.91 20.45 -3.20
N ALA A 94 11.01 21.40 -3.40
CA ALA A 94 11.27 22.62 -4.17
C ALA A 94 12.25 23.53 -3.44
#